data_AF-A0A351T9J8-F1
#
_entry.id   AF-A0A351T9J8-F1
#
_cell.length_a   1.000
_cell.length_b   1.000
_cell.length_c   1.000
_cell.angle_alpha   90.00
_cell.angle_beta   90.00
_cell.angle_gamma   90.00
#
_symmetry.space_group_name_H-M   'P 1'
#
loop_
_entity.id
_entity.type
_entity.pdbx_description
1 polymer ?
#
loop_
_entity_poly.entity_id
_entity_poly.type
_entity_poly.pdbx_seq_one_letter_code
_entity_poly.pdbx_strand_id
1 'polypeptide(L)'
;TVGTLADAAPGQVGMAIAAAEKAAGEWDAIGGAARAAILRNASYLFEAHRPALMALCIRETGKTIPDALDELREAVDFLRYYAARAEEEFSGPVPLPGPTGEQNSMTLNGRGIFACISPWN
;
A
#
# COMPACT_ATOMS: atom_id res chain seq x y z
N THR A 1 21.10 19.06 -10.12
CA THR A 1 20.61 17.67 -10.22
C THR A 1 20.04 17.25 -8.88
N VAL A 2 18.83 16.69 -8.83
CA VAL A 2 18.17 16.27 -7.58
C VAL A 2 18.73 14.93 -7.09
N GLY A 3 18.98 14.00 -8.01
CA GLY A 3 19.65 12.72 -7.79
C GLY A 3 19.97 12.03 -9.12
N THR A 4 20.56 10.83 -9.06
CA THR A 4 20.79 9.95 -10.21
C THR A 4 20.17 8.58 -9.94
N LEU A 5 19.44 8.06 -10.91
CA LEU A 5 18.78 6.76 -10.89
C LEU A 5 19.50 5.82 -11.87
N ALA A 6 19.60 4.53 -11.54
CA ALA A 6 19.94 3.48 -12.49
C ALA A 6 18.66 2.77 -12.92
N ASP A 7 18.46 2.64 -14.23
CA ASP A 7 17.35 1.86 -14.78
C ASP A 7 17.51 0.37 -14.46
N ALA A 8 16.38 -0.34 -14.34
CA ALA A 8 16.39 -1.78 -14.16
C ALA A 8 17.05 -2.46 -15.36
N ALA A 9 18.08 -3.27 -15.10
CA ALA A 9 18.76 -4.08 -16.09
C ALA A 9 17.86 -5.23 -16.59
N PRO A 10 18.12 -5.79 -17.78
CA PRO A 10 17.40 -6.96 -18.29
C PRO A 10 17.36 -8.09 -17.25
N GLY A 11 16.17 -8.64 -17.01
CA GLY A 11 15.95 -9.72 -16.04
C GLY A 11 15.65 -9.28 -14.61
N GLN A 12 16.00 -8.06 -14.19
CA GLN A 12 15.74 -7.59 -12.81
C GLN A 12 14.24 -7.48 -12.51
N VAL A 13 13.42 -7.09 -13.49
CA VAL A 13 11.96 -7.08 -13.35
C VAL A 13 11.43 -8.50 -13.08
N GLY A 14 11.94 -9.50 -13.79
CA GLY A 14 11.57 -10.90 -13.56
C GLY A 14 11.97 -11.39 -12.16
N MET A 15 13.15 -10.98 -11.67
CA MET A 15 13.58 -11.27 -10.30
C MET A 15 12.66 -10.61 -9.26
N ALA A 16 12.24 -9.36 -9.48
CA ALA A 16 11.31 -8.67 -8.59
C ALA A 16 9.94 -9.36 -8.54
N ILE A 17 9.41 -9.80 -9.69
CA ILE A 17 8.16 -10.56 -9.77
C ILE A 17 8.31 -11.90 -9.02
N ALA A 18 9.37 -12.66 -9.27
CA ALA A 18 9.59 -13.95 -8.59
C ALA A 18 9.73 -13.79 -7.07
N ALA A 19 10.37 -12.71 -6.60
CA ALA A 19 10.45 -12.39 -5.18
C ALA A 19 9.06 -12.07 -4.60
N ALA A 20 8.25 -11.30 -5.33
CA ALA A 20 6.89 -10.98 -4.92
C ALA A 20 5.98 -12.23 -4.89
N GLU A 21 6.09 -13.12 -5.88
CA GLU A 21 5.37 -14.41 -5.92
C GLU A 21 5.69 -15.27 -4.70
N LYS A 22 6.97 -15.35 -4.32
CA LYS A 22 7.40 -16.10 -3.13
C LYS A 22 6.82 -15.52 -1.83
N ALA A 23 6.66 -14.20 -1.74
CA ALA A 23 6.15 -13.53 -0.54
C ALA A 23 4.60 -13.46 -0.49
N ALA A 24 3.91 -13.63 -1.63
CA ALA A 24 2.48 -13.35 -1.75
C ALA A 24 1.61 -14.17 -0.78
N GLY A 25 1.90 -15.46 -0.61
CA GLY A 25 1.14 -16.33 0.29
C GLY A 25 1.25 -15.92 1.75
N GLU A 26 2.47 -15.65 2.23
CA GLU A 26 2.71 -15.18 3.60
C GLU A 26 2.11 -13.80 3.83
N TRP A 27 2.23 -12.90 2.84
CA TRP A 27 1.62 -11.57 2.90
C TRP A 27 0.09 -11.60 2.95
N ASP A 28 -0.55 -12.56 2.27
CA ASP A 28 -2.00 -12.69 2.36
C ASP A 28 -2.43 -13.26 3.72
N ALA A 29 -1.67 -14.25 4.22
CA ALA A 29 -1.98 -14.95 5.47
C ALA A 29 -1.90 -14.10 6.73
N ILE A 30 -1.14 -13.00 6.76
CA ILE A 30 -1.09 -12.11 7.94
C ILE A 30 -2.42 -11.35 8.18
N GLY A 31 -3.33 -11.32 7.22
CA GLY A 31 -4.69 -10.78 7.38
C GLY A 31 -4.79 -9.26 7.45
N GLY A 32 -6.03 -8.76 7.55
CA GLY A 32 -6.34 -7.33 7.50
C GLY A 32 -5.66 -6.50 8.58
N ALA A 33 -5.76 -6.92 9.83
CA ALA A 33 -5.24 -6.18 10.98
C ALA A 33 -3.71 -5.99 10.95
N ALA A 34 -2.95 -7.03 10.60
CA ALA A 34 -1.50 -6.92 10.53
C ALA A 34 -1.06 -6.03 9.36
N ARG A 35 -1.71 -6.15 8.20
CA ARG A 35 -1.46 -5.27 7.04
C ARG A 35 -1.80 -3.80 7.37
N ALA A 36 -2.91 -3.57 8.07
CA ALA A 36 -3.32 -2.25 8.51
C ALA A 36 -2.32 -1.61 9.48
N ALA A 37 -1.73 -2.37 10.40
CA ALA A 37 -0.68 -1.87 11.29
C ALA A 37 0.54 -1.36 10.51
N ILE A 38 0.92 -2.04 9.43
CA ILE A 38 2.02 -1.61 8.54
C ILE A 38 1.67 -0.28 7.87
N LEU A 39 0.46 -0.15 7.33
CA LEU A 39 -0.01 1.09 6.69
C LEU A 39 -0.09 2.26 7.69
N ARG A 40 -0.59 2.02 8.91
CA ARG A 40 -0.61 3.03 9.98
C ARG A 40 0.80 3.47 10.34
N ASN A 41 1.74 2.53 10.48
CA ASN A 41 3.14 2.85 10.76
C ASN A 41 3.76 3.72 9.65
N ALA A 42 3.52 3.38 8.38
CA ALA A 42 3.94 4.21 7.26
C ALA A 42 3.35 5.62 7.35
N SER A 43 2.07 5.76 7.72
CA SER A 43 1.44 7.08 7.88
C SER A 43 2.12 7.93 8.96
N TYR A 44 2.55 7.32 10.06
CA TYR A 44 3.30 8.03 11.11
C TYR A 44 4.68 8.46 10.62
N LEU A 45 5.37 7.60 9.87
CA LEU A 45 6.68 7.93 9.30
C LEU A 45 6.60 9.06 8.28
N PHE A 46 5.58 9.07 7.42
CA PHE A 46 5.36 10.16 6.46
C PHE A 46 5.19 11.51 7.17
N GLU A 47 4.39 11.54 8.23
CA GLU A 47 4.18 12.75 9.03
C GLU A 47 5.44 13.18 9.78
N ALA A 48 6.15 12.23 10.40
CA ALA A 48 7.39 12.48 11.13
C ALA A 48 8.50 13.05 10.23
N HIS A 49 8.51 12.66 8.95
CA HIS A 49 9.48 13.12 7.95
C HIS A 49 8.91 14.14 6.96
N ARG A 50 7.76 14.77 7.29
CA ARG A 50 7.07 15.73 6.44
C ARG A 50 7.98 16.76 5.77
N PRO A 51 8.87 17.48 6.48
CA PRO A 51 9.71 18.50 5.84
C PRO A 51 10.63 17.94 4.75
N ALA A 52 11.19 16.75 4.97
CA ALA A 52 12.08 16.10 4.02
C ALA A 52 11.33 15.62 2.79
N LEU A 53 10.15 15.01 2.97
CA LEU A 53 9.32 14.52 1.88
C LEU A 53 8.76 15.67 1.03
N MET A 54 8.26 16.74 1.67
CA MET A 54 7.83 17.94 0.94
C MET A 54 8.98 18.57 0.15
N ALA A 55 10.20 18.62 0.72
CA ALA A 55 11.37 19.13 0.00
C ALA A 55 11.71 18.29 -1.23
N LEU A 56 11.47 16.98 -1.21
CA LEU A 56 11.62 16.13 -2.40
C LEU A 56 10.57 16.46 -3.45
N CYS A 57 9.28 16.51 -3.10
CA CYS A 57 8.22 16.91 -4.03
C CYS A 57 8.52 18.26 -4.71
N ILE A 58 8.93 19.27 -3.93
CA ILE A 58 9.27 20.59 -4.46
C ILE A 58 10.48 20.53 -5.40
N ARG A 59 11.55 19.82 -5.00
CA ARG A 59 12.80 19.82 -5.77
C ARG A 59 12.74 18.95 -7.02
N GLU A 60 12.02 17.83 -6.96
CA GLU A 60 11.99 16.82 -8.03
C GLU A 60 10.89 17.10 -9.06
N THR A 61 9.68 17.45 -8.61
CA THR A 61 8.53 17.65 -9.50
C THR A 61 8.13 19.12 -9.65
N GLY A 62 8.79 20.03 -8.93
CA GLY A 62 8.54 21.47 -9.02
C GLY A 62 7.27 21.94 -8.31
N LYS A 63 6.69 21.10 -7.43
CA LYS A 63 5.48 21.45 -6.68
C LYS A 63 5.68 22.68 -5.82
N THR A 64 4.63 23.48 -5.67
CA THR A 64 4.66 24.58 -4.71
C THR A 64 4.57 24.03 -3.27
N ILE A 65 4.89 24.86 -2.27
CA ILE A 65 4.74 24.47 -0.86
C ILE A 65 3.33 23.96 -0.52
N PRO A 66 2.22 24.65 -0.90
CA PRO A 66 0.89 24.13 -0.63
C PRO A 66 0.61 22.82 -1.38
N ASP A 67 0.99 22.68 -2.65
CA ASP A 67 0.77 21.43 -3.39
C ASP A 67 1.54 20.24 -2.79
N ALA A 68 2.79 20.45 -2.36
CA ALA A 68 3.59 19.42 -1.71
C ALA A 68 3.03 19.04 -0.33
N LEU A 69 2.44 20.00 0.38
CA LEU A 69 1.75 19.71 1.64
C LEU A 69 0.49 18.88 1.40
N ASP A 70 -0.31 19.25 0.41
CA ASP A 70 -1.56 18.58 0.08
C ASP A 70 -1.30 17.15 -0.40
N GLU A 71 -0.31 16.94 -1.27
CA GLU A 71 0.11 15.59 -1.71
C GLU A 71 0.56 14.71 -0.55
N LEU A 72 1.39 15.25 0.37
CA LEU A 72 1.82 14.45 1.51
C LEU A 72 0.64 14.07 2.40
N ARG A 73 -0.28 15.01 2.63
CA ARG A 73 -1.51 14.75 3.41
C ARG A 73 -2.38 13.71 2.73
N GLU A 74 -2.55 13.79 1.43
CA GLU A 74 -3.30 12.80 0.65
C GLU A 74 -2.66 11.41 0.73
N ALA A 75 -1.33 11.31 0.63
CA ALA A 75 -0.63 10.04 0.82
C ALA A 75 -0.86 9.45 2.23
N VAL A 76 -0.82 10.30 3.27
CA VAL A 76 -1.13 9.90 4.65
C VAL A 76 -2.59 9.46 4.80
N ASP A 77 -3.51 10.17 4.16
CA ASP A 77 -4.93 9.86 4.18
C ASP A 77 -5.21 8.52 3.47
N PHE A 78 -4.59 8.24 2.33
CA PHE A 78 -4.67 6.93 1.69
C PHE A 78 -4.18 5.80 2.60
N LEU A 79 -3.04 5.97 3.26
CA LEU A 79 -2.50 4.98 4.18
C LEU A 79 -3.46 4.70 5.34
N ARG A 80 -4.03 5.74 5.96
CA ARG A 80 -4.97 5.60 7.08
C ARG A 80 -6.32 5.05 6.64
N TYR A 81 -6.84 5.51 5.51
CA TYR A 81 -8.11 5.06 4.95
C TYR A 81 -8.04 3.56 4.60
N TYR A 82 -7.01 3.14 3.86
CA TYR A 82 -6.87 1.73 3.49
C TYR A 82 -6.48 0.83 4.66
N ALA A 83 -5.82 1.35 5.70
CA ALA A 83 -5.67 0.61 6.95
C ALA A 83 -7.03 0.29 7.60
N ALA A 84 -7.92 1.28 7.69
CA ALA A 84 -9.26 1.08 8.23
C ALA A 84 -10.08 0.10 7.38
N ARG A 85 -10.02 0.23 6.04
CA ARG A 85 -10.65 -0.73 5.12
C ARG A 85 -10.08 -2.14 5.25
N ALA A 86 -8.77 -2.28 5.41
CA ALA A 86 -8.14 -3.58 5.60
C ALA A 86 -8.61 -4.26 6.90
N GLU A 87 -8.71 -3.50 8.00
CA GLU A 87 -9.24 -4.00 9.28
C GLU A 87 -10.71 -4.42 9.16
N GLU A 88 -11.52 -3.71 8.39
CA GLU A 88 -12.94 -3.97 8.21
C GLU A 88 -13.18 -5.19 7.28
N GLU A 89 -12.65 -5.13 6.07
CA GLU A 89 -12.99 -6.05 4.97
C GLU A 89 -12.21 -7.37 5.02
N PHE A 90 -11.05 -7.40 5.69
CA PHE A 90 -10.18 -8.58 5.81
C PHE A 90 -10.06 -9.06 7.26
N SER A 91 -11.13 -8.89 8.03
CA SER A 91 -11.27 -9.32 9.43
C SER A 91 -11.54 -10.83 9.61
N GLY A 92 -11.81 -11.55 8.52
CA GLY A 92 -12.08 -12.99 8.53
C GLY A 92 -13.38 -13.35 7.81
N PRO A 93 -13.89 -14.58 7.98
CA PRO A 93 -15.12 -15.02 7.33
C PRO A 93 -16.35 -14.23 7.81
N VAL A 94 -17.05 -13.61 6.87
CA VAL A 94 -18.33 -12.94 7.10
C VAL A 94 -19.46 -13.96 6.91
N PRO A 95 -20.30 -14.21 7.93
CA PRO A 95 -21.39 -15.17 7.80
C PRO A 95 -22.44 -14.69 6.79
N LEU A 96 -22.96 -15.62 5.99
CA LEU A 96 -24.04 -15.38 5.04
C LEU A 96 -25.31 -16.11 5.47
N PRO A 97 -26.51 -15.63 5.06
CA PRO A 97 -27.76 -16.35 5.30
C PRO A 97 -27.73 -17.78 4.73
N GLY A 98 -28.35 -18.73 5.42
CA GLY A 98 -28.42 -20.13 5.00
C GLY A 98 -29.52 -20.91 5.73
N PRO A 99 -29.91 -22.09 5.19
CA PRO A 99 -30.85 -22.98 5.86
C PRO A 99 -30.26 -23.59 7.14
N THR A 100 -31.12 -24.18 7.97
CA THR A 100 -30.66 -24.92 9.16
C THR A 100 -29.79 -26.11 8.74
N GLY A 101 -28.62 -26.24 9.37
CA GLY A 101 -27.65 -27.31 9.07
C GLY A 101 -26.59 -26.93 8.04
N GLU A 102 -26.59 -25.70 7.52
CA GLU A 102 -25.59 -25.20 6.56
C GLU A 102 -24.87 -23.97 7.13
N GLN A 103 -23.55 -23.87 6.88
CA GLN A 103 -22.74 -22.70 7.23
C GLN A 103 -22.19 -22.07 5.97
N ASN A 104 -22.66 -20.86 5.64
CA ASN A 104 -22.17 -20.07 4.53
C ASN A 104 -21.33 -18.92 5.06
N SER A 105 -20.17 -18.68 4.45
CA SER A 105 -19.34 -17.51 4.77
C SER A 105 -18.59 -17.00 3.56
N MET A 106 -18.26 -15.70 3.58
CA MET A 106 -17.47 -15.03 2.56
C MET A 106 -16.15 -14.57 3.15
N THR A 107 -15.05 -14.76 2.40
CA THR A 107 -13.74 -14.20 2.74
C THR A 107 -13.17 -13.47 1.53
N LEU A 108 -12.35 -12.45 1.78
CA LEU A 108 -11.57 -11.76 0.77
C LEU A 108 -10.11 -12.17 0.90
N ASN A 109 -9.49 -12.50 -0.23
CA ASN A 109 -8.09 -12.93 -0.31
C ASN A 109 -7.36 -12.12 -1.39
N GLY A 110 -6.04 -12.00 -1.25
CA GLY A 110 -5.18 -11.37 -2.24
C GLY A 110 -5.27 -12.09 -3.59
N ARG A 111 -5.30 -11.32 -4.70
CA ARG A 111 -5.35 -11.90 -6.05
C ARG A 111 -4.00 -12.42 -6.55
N GLY A 112 -2.90 -12.03 -5.91
CA GLY A 112 -1.54 -12.27 -6.38
C GLY A 112 -0.78 -10.97 -6.62
N ILE A 113 0.07 -10.96 -7.64
CA ILE A 113 0.99 -9.85 -7.89
C ILE A 113 0.30 -8.72 -8.65
N PHE A 114 0.39 -7.51 -8.11
CA PHE A 114 -0.05 -6.27 -8.77
C PHE A 114 1.15 -5.48 -9.28
N ALA A 115 1.11 -5.06 -10.55
CA ALA A 115 2.04 -4.08 -11.09
C ALA A 115 1.48 -2.66 -10.84
N CYS A 116 2.19 -1.86 -10.06
CA CYS A 116 1.84 -0.46 -9.78
C CYS A 116 2.70 0.46 -10.65
N ILE A 117 2.09 1.14 -11.62
CA ILE A 117 2.75 2.13 -12.49
C ILE A 117 2.10 3.48 -12.20
N SER A 118 2.86 4.39 -11.58
CA SER A 118 2.36 5.71 -11.16
C SER A 118 2.78 6.81 -12.14
N PRO A 119 1.98 7.90 -12.26
CA PRO A 119 2.40 9.09 -12.97
C PRO A 119 3.42 9.89 -12.14
N TRP A 120 3.88 11.03 -12.70
CA TRP A 120 4.88 11.91 -12.08
C TRP A 120 4.27 13.17 -11.43
N ASN A 121 2.98 13.43 -11.62
CA ASN A 121 2.31 14.66 -11.22
C ASN A 121 1.67 14.57 -9.83
#